data_AF-A0A7X0LKE0-F1
#
_entry.id   AF-A0A7X0LKE0-F1
#
_cell.length_a   1.000
_cell.length_b   1.000
_cell.length_c   1.000
_cell.angle_alpha   90.00
_cell.angle_beta   90.00
_cell.angle_gamma   90.00
#
_symmetry.space_group_name_H-M   'P 1'
#
loop_
_entity.id
_entity.type
_entity.pdbx_description
1 polymer ?
#
loop_
_entity_poly.entity_id
_entity_poly.type
_entity_poly.pdbx_seq_one_letter_code
_entity_poly.pdbx_strand_id
1 'polypeptide(L)'
;MLLCHLMQGPKRFGELRRLVPNATERMITLQLRELEADGVVHREVFPEVPPRVEYTITEFGRTLEPILVQMQQWGCDFKVRRLAEEAQHAREAHEASEIQSESA
;
A
#
# COMPACT_ATOMS: atom_id res chain seq x y z
N MET A 1 0.16 1.97 2.29
CA MET A 1 -0.83 2.42 3.28
C MET A 1 -0.43 1.88 4.64
N LEU A 2 -0.41 2.69 5.71
CA LEU A 2 -0.01 2.23 7.05
C LEU A 2 -0.92 1.12 7.59
N LEU A 3 -2.22 1.19 7.28
CA LEU A 3 -3.22 0.21 7.71
C LEU A 3 -2.87 -1.23 7.31
N CYS A 4 -2.40 -1.42 6.07
CA CYS A 4 -1.97 -2.75 5.58
C CYS A 4 -0.81 -3.34 6.40
N HIS A 5 0.10 -2.49 6.89
CA HIS A 5 1.23 -2.94 7.71
C HIS A 5 0.78 -3.27 9.14
N LEU A 6 -0.16 -2.50 9.70
CA LEU A 6 -0.73 -2.75 11.03
C LEU A 6 -1.63 -3.99 11.08
N MET A 7 -2.22 -4.38 9.95
CA MET A 7 -2.94 -5.66 9.85
C MET A 7 -2.03 -6.87 10.05
N GLN A 8 -0.74 -6.75 9.77
CA GLN A 8 0.24 -7.84 9.97
C GLN A 8 0.69 -7.97 11.42
N GLY A 9 0.27 -7.06 12.30
CA GLY A 9 0.57 -7.09 13.73
C GLY A 9 1.03 -5.74 14.28
N PRO A 10 1.36 -5.68 15.58
CA PRO A 10 1.83 -4.47 16.24
C PRO A 10 3.07 -3.90 15.56
N LYS A 11 3.17 -2.57 15.47
CA LYS A 11 4.35 -1.85 14.95
C LYS A 11 4.71 -0.66 15.82
N ARG A 12 6.01 -0.44 15.98
CA ARG A 12 6.56 0.82 16.52
C ARG A 12 6.65 1.87 15.42
N PHE A 13 6.69 3.14 15.80
CA PHE A 13 6.82 4.26 14.84
C PHE A 13 8.05 4.12 13.92
N GLY A 14 9.20 3.71 14.47
CA GLY A 14 10.41 3.48 13.69
C GLY A 14 10.29 2.37 12.65
N GLU A 15 9.49 1.33 12.93
CA GLU A 15 9.22 0.26 11.97
C GLU A 15 8.31 0.75 10.85
N LEU A 16 7.24 1.49 11.19
CA LEU A 16 6.33 2.09 10.22
C LEU A 16 7.06 3.02 9.25
N ARG A 17 8.03 3.81 9.75
CA ARG A 17 8.90 4.64 8.91
C ARG A 17 9.73 3.85 7.91
N ARG A 18 10.28 2.70 8.33
CA ARG A 18 11.06 1.83 7.45
C ARG A 18 10.19 1.16 6.39
N LEU A 19 8.95 0.82 6.73
CA LEU A 19 7.99 0.18 5.83
C LEU A 19 7.41 1.16 4.80
N VAL A 20 7.41 2.47 5.09
CA VAL A 20 6.88 3.52 4.21
C VAL A 20 7.94 4.60 3.93
N PRO A 21 9.03 4.27 3.19
CA PRO A 21 10.19 5.17 3.03
C PRO A 21 9.86 6.47 2.28
N ASN A 22 8.81 6.49 1.47
CA ASN A 22 8.40 7.66 0.69
C ASN A 22 7.50 8.62 1.49
N ALA A 23 7.10 8.26 2.72
CA ALA A 23 6.28 9.12 3.57
C ALA A 23 7.14 9.90 4.56
N THR A 24 6.82 11.18 4.74
CA THR A 24 7.45 12.00 5.78
C THR A 24 6.98 11.59 7.17
N GLU A 25 7.78 11.83 8.21
CA GLU A 25 7.39 11.58 9.59
C GLU A 25 6.08 12.28 9.97
N ARG A 26 5.90 13.52 9.49
CA ARG A 26 4.68 14.29 9.67
C ARG A 26 3.47 13.59 9.07
N MET A 27 3.61 13.04 7.87
CA MET A 27 2.52 12.34 7.19
C MET A 27 2.14 11.04 7.92
N ILE A 28 3.12 10.27 8.39
CA ILE A 28 2.87 9.06 9.18
C ILE A 28 2.18 9.41 10.50
N THR A 29 2.65 10.45 11.18
CA THR A 29 2.06 10.90 12.46
C THR A 29 0.63 11.36 12.27
N LEU A 30 0.35 12.13 11.20
CA LEU A 30 -0.99 12.60 10.89
C LEU A 30 -1.94 11.43 10.63
N GLN A 31 -1.54 10.48 9.78
CA GLN A 31 -2.36 9.29 9.49
C GLN A 31 -2.61 8.44 10.73
N LEU A 32 -1.61 8.22 11.59
CA LEU A 32 -1.81 7.45 12.82
C LEU A 32 -2.79 8.14 13.78
N ARG A 33 -2.74 9.47 13.87
CA ARG A 33 -3.68 10.25 14.70
C ARG A 33 -5.10 10.21 14.16
N GLU A 34 -5.27 10.30 12.84
CA GLU A 34 -6.58 10.18 12.19
C GLU A 34 -7.17 8.79 12.44
N LEU A 35 -6.39 7.73 12.18
CA LEU A 35 -6.83 6.35 12.43
C LEU A 35 -7.10 6.05 13.91
N GLU A 36 -6.36 6.66 14.82
CA GLU A 36 -6.61 6.57 16.27
C GLU A 36 -7.92 7.29 16.66
N ALA A 37 -8.14 8.50 16.13
CA ALA A 37 -9.37 9.27 16.35
C ALA A 37 -10.62 8.56 15.81
N ASP A 38 -10.47 7.86 14.68
CA ASP A 38 -11.54 7.05 14.06
C ASP A 38 -11.73 5.68 14.75
N GLY A 39 -10.91 5.35 15.76
CA GLY A 39 -10.99 4.08 16.49
C GLY A 39 -10.50 2.86 15.71
N VAL A 40 -9.81 3.07 14.58
CA VAL A 40 -9.27 2.01 13.72
C VAL A 40 -7.93 1.47 14.26
N VAL A 41 -7.14 2.34 14.90
CA VAL A 41 -5.84 2.02 15.47
C VAL A 41 -5.82 2.33 16.96
N HIS A 42 -5.26 1.42 17.74
CA HIS A 42 -4.96 1.64 19.15
C HIS A 42 -3.48 1.97 19.32
N ARG A 43 -3.20 3.00 20.14
CA ARG A 43 -1.85 3.39 20.53
C ARG A 43 -1.63 3.01 21.99
N GLU A 44 -0.67 2.13 22.22
CA GLU A 44 -0.30 1.67 23.55
C GLU A 44 1.09 2.15 23.94
N VAL A 45 1.23 2.64 25.18
CA VAL A 45 2.51 3.07 25.75
C VAL A 45 2.93 2.05 26.80
N PHE A 46 4.07 1.41 26.59
CA PHE A 46 4.64 0.47 27.54
C PHE A 46 5.69 1.19 28.40
N PRO A 47 5.46 1.34 29.71
CA PRO A 47 6.36 2.03 30.62
C PRO A 47 7.53 1.12 31.07
N GLU A 48 8.19 0.45 30.12
CA GLU A 48 9.41 -0.31 30.34
C GLU A 48 10.65 0.58 30.16
N VAL A 49 11.85 0.08 30.47
CA VAL A 49 13.12 0.79 30.18
C VAL A 49 13.85 0.03 29.07
N PRO A 50 14.04 0.63 27.87
CA PRO A 50 13.56 1.95 27.45
C PRO A 50 12.05 1.98 27.12
N PRO A 51 11.35 3.11 27.31
CA PRO A 51 9.92 3.19 27.02
C PRO A 51 9.65 2.96 25.54
N ARG A 52 8.59 2.21 25.23
CA ARG A 52 8.17 1.95 23.85
C ARG A 52 6.70 2.30 23.63
N VAL A 53 6.39 2.62 22.38
CA VAL A 53 5.04 2.90 21.91
C VAL A 53 4.76 1.97 20.75
N GLU A 54 3.61 1.29 20.81
CA GLU A 54 3.15 0.41 19.73
C GLU A 54 1.79 0.85 19.22
N TYR A 55 1.61 0.62 17.93
CA TYR A 55 0.37 0.84 17.22
C TYR A 55 -0.17 -0.52 16.79
N THR A 56 -1.42 -0.78 17.12
CA THR A 56 -2.13 -2.02 16.79
C THR A 56 -3.44 -1.69 16.12
N ILE A 57 -3.89 -2.56 15.21
CA ILE A 57 -5.24 -2.41 14.65
C ILE A 57 -6.26 -2.86 15.69
N THR A 58 -7.37 -2.12 15.81
CA THR A 58 -8.47 -2.49 16.71
C THR A 58 -9.34 -3.59 16.09
N GLU A 59 -10.25 -4.15 16.89
CA GLU A 59 -11.28 -5.06 16.37
C GLU A 59 -12.17 -4.38 15.32
N PHE A 60 -12.55 -3.12 15.53
CA PHE A 60 -13.25 -2.33 14.52
C PHE A 60 -12.39 -2.13 13.26
N GLY A 61 -11.12 -1.76 13.41
CA GLY A 61 -10.22 -1.60 12.26
C GLY A 61 -10.05 -2.87 11.42
N ARG A 62 -10.12 -4.06 12.06
CA ARG A 62 -10.07 -5.35 11.35
C ARG A 62 -11.24 -5.54 10.38
N THR A 63 -12.39 -4.92 10.63
CA THR A 63 -13.54 -5.02 9.70
C THR A 63 -13.27 -4.37 8.34
N LEU A 64 -12.21 -3.57 8.21
CA LEU A 64 -11.76 -2.99 6.93
C LEU A 64 -10.99 -3.98 6.05
N GLU A 65 -10.52 -5.11 6.59
CA GLU A 65 -9.69 -6.08 5.88
C GLU A 65 -10.30 -6.57 4.55
N PRO A 66 -11.59 -6.97 4.49
CA PRO A 66 -12.21 -7.43 3.24
C PRO A 66 -12.24 -6.35 2.15
N ILE A 67 -12.36 -5.08 2.54
CA ILE A 67 -12.38 -3.94 1.60
C ILE A 67 -10.98 -3.72 1.03
N LEU A 68 -9.96 -3.75 1.88
CA LEU A 68 -8.57 -3.59 1.45
C LEU A 68 -8.12 -4.71 0.52
N VAL A 69 -8.52 -5.96 0.80
CA VAL A 69 -8.23 -7.12 -0.06
C VAL A 69 -8.86 -6.94 -1.44
N GLN A 70 -10.14 -6.53 -1.51
CA GLN A 70 -10.80 -6.28 -2.79
C GLN A 70 -10.13 -5.15 -3.58
N MET A 71 -9.75 -4.05 -2.89
CA MET A 71 -9.05 -2.94 -3.52
C MET A 71 -7.67 -3.36 -4.04
N GLN A 72 -6.94 -4.19 -3.29
CA GLN A 72 -5.67 -4.75 -3.73
C GLN A 72 -5.84 -5.62 -4.97
N GLN A 73 -6.84 -6.50 -4.97
CA GLN A 73 -7.11 -7.40 -6.08
C GLN A 73 -7.45 -6.63 -7.34
N TRP A 74 -8.36 -5.66 -7.24
CA TRP A 74 -8.68 -4.77 -8.36
C TRP A 74 -7.43 -4.06 -8.91
N GLY A 75 -6.55 -3.57 -8.03
CA GLY A 75 -5.30 -2.92 -8.42
C GLY A 75 -4.34 -3.83 -9.18
N CYS A 76 -4.25 -5.10 -8.78
CA CYS A 76 -3.49 -6.12 -9.50
C CYS A 76 -4.08 -6.39 -10.89
N ASP A 77 -5.40 -6.63 -10.96
CA ASP A 77 -6.11 -6.90 -12.21
C ASP A 77 -5.98 -5.73 -13.19
N PHE A 78 -6.12 -4.50 -12.69
CA PHE A 78 -5.92 -3.28 -13.48
C PHE A 78 -4.50 -3.20 -14.05
N LYS A 79 -3.47 -3.49 -13.25
CA LYS A 79 -2.08 -3.48 -13.70
C LYS A 79 -1.83 -4.52 -14.80
N VAL A 80 -2.37 -5.73 -14.65
CA VAL A 80 -2.27 -6.80 -15.65
C VAL A 80 -2.93 -6.37 -16.96
N ARG A 81 -4.16 -5.84 -16.89
CA ARG A 81 -4.88 -5.34 -18.06
C ARG A 81 -4.07 -4.28 -18.80
N ARG A 82 -3.53 -3.31 -18.08
CA ARG A 82 -2.75 -2.20 -18.66
C ARG A 82 -1.45 -2.67 -19.34
N LEU A 83 -0.77 -3.66 -18.75
CA LEU A 83 0.43 -4.25 -19.36
C LEU A 83 0.11 -5.04 -20.63
N ALA A 84 -1.04 -5.73 -20.67
CA ALA A 84 -1.50 -6.43 -21.86
C ALA A 84 -1.81 -5.47 -23.01
N GLU A 85 -2.48 -4.35 -22.72
CA GLU A 85 -2.76 -3.27 -23.68
C GLU A 85 -1.45 -2.66 -24.24
N GLU A 86 -0.48 -2.35 -23.37
CA GLU A 86 0.83 -1.82 -23.79
C GLU A 86 1.61 -2.82 -24.67
N ALA A 87 1.59 -4.11 -24.32
CA ALA A 87 2.26 -5.15 -25.09
C ALA A 87 1.61 -5.36 -26.46
N GLN A 88 0.29 -5.23 -26.56
CA GLN A 88 -0.44 -5.34 -27.81
C GLN A 88 -0.12 -4.15 -28.74
N HIS A 89 -0.14 -2.92 -28.22
CA HIS A 89 0.25 -1.75 -28.99
C HIS A 89 1.73 -1.79 -29.45
N ALA A 90 2.63 -2.32 -28.63
CA ALA A 90 4.03 -2.48 -29.01
C ALA A 90 4.21 -3.51 -30.14
N ARG A 91 3.42 -4.59 -30.16
CA ARG A 91 3.45 -5.62 -31.22
C ARG A 91 2.90 -5.07 -32.54
N GLU A 92 1.76 -4.39 -32.49
CA GLU A 92 1.13 -3.77 -33.66
C GLU A 92 2.05 -2.70 -34.29
N ALA A 93 2.75 -1.89 -33.48
CA ALA A 93 3.72 -0.92 -33.95
C ALA A 93 4.97 -1.57 -34.58
N HIS A 94 5.40 -2.73 -34.08
CA HIS A 94 6.53 -3.48 -34.62
C HIS A 94 6.19 -4.12 -35.98
N GLU A 95 5.03 -4.81 -36.08
CA GLU A 95 4.56 -5.41 -37.34
C GLU A 95 4.32 -4.35 -38.43
N ALA A 96 3.76 -3.18 -38.08
CA ALA A 96 3.58 -2.09 -39.01
C ALA A 96 4.91 -1.51 -39.56
N SER A 97 5.98 -1.55 -38.76
CA SER A 97 7.31 -1.10 -39.18
C SER A 97 8.03 -2.13 -40.06
N GLU A 98 7.81 -3.42 -39.85
CA GLU A 98 8.42 -4.49 -40.68
C GLU A 98 7.78 -4.53 -42.08
N ILE A 99 6.45 -4.41 -42.17
CA ILE A 99 5.71 -4.41 -43.44
C ILE A 99 6.10 -3.21 -44.32
N GLN A 100 6.40 -2.05 -43.72
CA GLN A 100 6.86 -0.86 -44.45
C GLN A 100 8.31 -0.99 -44.96
N SER A 101 9.14 -1.85 -44.34
CA SER A 101 10.53 -2.07 -44.76
C SER A 101 10.69 -3.11 -45.87
N GLU A 102 9.77 -4.08 -45.98
CA GLU A 102 9.74 -5.06 -47.07
C GLU A 102 9.08 -4.55 -48.37
N SER A 103 8.44 -3.38 -48.32
CA SER A 103 7.77 -2.75 -49.46
C SER A 103 8.63 -1.69 -50.20
N ALA A 104 9.92 -1.59 -49.87
CA ALA A 104 10.90 -0.68 -50.48
C ALA A 104 12.01 -1.47 -51.17
#